data_AF-A0AAD6S275-F1
#
_entry.id   AF-A0AAD6S275-F1
#
_cell.length_a   1.000
_cell.length_b   1.000
_cell.length_c   1.000
_cell.angle_alpha   90.00
_cell.angle_beta   90.00
_cell.angle_gamma   90.00
#
_symmetry.space_group_name_H-M   'P 1'
#
loop_
_entity.id
_entity.type
_entity.pdbx_description
1 polymer ?
#
loop_
_entity_poly.entity_id
_entity_poly.type
_entity_poly.pdbx_seq_one_letter_code
_entity_poly.pdbx_strand_id
1 'polypeptide(L)'
;MATAACFTHADIIMRDYTALPTDPGHSSEKQAPRPSWSPLYLLLLLSLLCNVFVCYWVLVVSKKPLIFPEAGYSPAQHMIVYQTVKFPRGLENDIPVYERAPSAKVDQAWEDLYAYAASRIPKSEAAKMTNTTWPILNEDGNYVIALDVFHQLHCLDMIRQQLHPGHNYTVVSKIHLRHCIGAIRQALMCYADTSPVVWQWSSRYKEAEQRDDILHTCRDFDRLQSWAKEHSMGLLPDLSVYIEG
;
A
#
# COMPACT_ATOMS: atom_id res chain seq x y z
N MET A 1 -55.54 70.00 -7.22
CA MET A 1 -56.69 69.16 -7.56
C MET A 1 -57.11 68.45 -6.28
N ALA A 2 -57.88 69.15 -5.44
CA ALA A 2 -59.35 69.14 -5.36
C ALA A 2 -59.80 68.11 -4.31
N THR A 3 -59.88 68.50 -3.03
CA THR A 3 -61.11 68.92 -2.30
C THR A 3 -62.16 67.81 -2.24
N ALA A 4 -62.37 67.16 -1.08
CA ALA A 4 -63.35 67.47 -0.02
C ALA A 4 -64.04 66.12 0.31
N ALA A 5 -64.64 65.81 1.45
CA ALA A 5 -65.17 66.63 2.53
C ALA A 5 -65.17 65.83 3.85
N CYS A 6 -65.22 66.61 4.93
CA CYS A 6 -65.45 66.24 6.32
C CYS A 6 -66.96 65.99 6.60
N PHE A 7 -67.31 65.95 7.89
CA PHE A 7 -68.65 65.93 8.53
C PHE A 7 -69.16 64.52 8.94
N THR A 8 -69.61 64.23 10.17
CA THR A 8 -69.74 65.01 11.42
C THR A 8 -70.12 64.09 12.59
N HIS A 9 -69.65 64.45 13.79
CA HIS A 9 -70.34 64.52 15.10
C HIS A 9 -71.61 63.69 15.34
N ALA A 10 -71.61 62.94 16.44
CA ALA A 10 -72.62 63.08 17.50
C ALA A 10 -72.17 62.35 18.77
N ASP A 11 -71.95 63.13 19.83
CA ASP A 11 -72.07 62.70 21.23
C ASP A 11 -73.43 62.04 21.46
N ILE A 12 -73.52 61.10 22.41
CA ILE A 12 -74.63 60.98 23.37
C ILE A 12 -74.20 60.03 24.50
N ILE A 13 -74.16 60.60 25.70
CA ILE A 13 -74.16 59.91 26.98
C ILE A 13 -75.59 59.45 27.28
N MET A 14 -75.70 58.27 27.92
CA MET A 14 -76.80 57.74 28.76
C MET A 14 -77.44 56.46 28.24
N ARG A 15 -77.23 55.35 28.97
CA ARG A 15 -78.31 54.72 29.73
C ARG A 15 -77.80 53.61 30.65
N ASP A 16 -78.05 53.84 31.93
CA ASP A 16 -78.61 52.93 32.92
C ASP A 16 -78.02 51.52 33.06
N TYR A 17 -77.20 51.43 34.10
CA TYR A 17 -77.24 50.35 35.08
C TYR A 17 -78.65 49.76 35.25
N THR A 18 -78.84 48.48 34.93
CA THR A 18 -79.54 47.53 35.82
C THR A 18 -79.34 46.09 35.36
N ALA A 19 -79.27 45.20 36.35
CA ALA A 19 -79.33 43.74 36.31
C ALA A 19 -78.03 42.97 36.03
N LEU A 20 -77.32 42.63 37.12
CA LEU A 20 -76.61 41.35 37.24
C LEU A 20 -77.66 40.23 37.36
N PRO A 21 -77.43 39.03 36.77
CA PRO A 21 -76.90 37.96 37.60
C PRO A 21 -75.86 37.04 36.92
N THR A 22 -74.95 36.57 37.78
CA THR A 22 -73.94 35.51 37.70
C THR A 22 -74.08 34.41 36.63
N ASP A 23 -72.97 34.09 35.96
CA ASP A 23 -72.69 32.72 35.46
C ASP A 23 -71.19 32.37 35.64
N PRO A 24 -70.84 31.26 36.32
CA PRO A 24 -69.46 30.85 36.51
C PRO A 24 -69.02 29.98 35.33
N GLY A 25 -68.10 30.48 34.51
CA GLY A 25 -67.66 29.73 33.33
C GLY A 25 -66.31 30.18 32.80
N HIS A 26 -65.26 30.09 33.62
CA HIS A 26 -63.90 30.09 33.10
C HIS A 26 -63.61 28.70 32.52
N SER A 27 -63.94 28.49 31.24
CA SER A 27 -63.46 27.33 30.50
C SER A 27 -61.95 27.47 30.31
N SER A 28 -61.17 26.83 31.19
CA SER A 28 -59.73 26.71 31.00
C SER A 28 -59.47 25.92 29.71
N GLU A 29 -58.94 26.59 28.70
CA GLU A 29 -58.35 25.93 27.54
C GLU A 29 -57.21 25.03 28.04
N LYS A 30 -57.39 23.71 27.96
CA LYS A 30 -56.36 22.75 28.38
C LYS A 30 -55.16 22.90 27.46
N GLN A 31 -54.11 23.58 27.93
CA GLN A 31 -52.82 23.63 27.24
C GLN A 31 -52.30 22.20 27.02
N ALA A 32 -52.05 21.85 25.75
CA ALA A 32 -51.47 20.56 25.40
C ALA A 32 -50.10 20.37 26.09
N PRO A 33 -49.78 19.17 26.59
CA PRO A 33 -48.52 18.91 27.27
C PRO A 33 -47.33 19.18 26.33
N ARG A 34 -46.38 20.00 26.77
CA ARG A 34 -45.19 20.34 25.99
C ARG A 34 -44.38 19.06 25.77
N PRO A 35 -43.95 18.73 24.53
CA PRO A 35 -43.17 17.53 24.27
C PRO A 35 -41.87 17.58 25.07
N SER A 36 -41.61 16.51 25.83
CA SER A 36 -40.36 16.33 26.57
C SER A 36 -39.26 15.95 25.57
N TRP A 37 -38.39 16.90 25.22
CA TRP A 37 -37.28 16.69 24.30
C TRP A 37 -36.09 15.92 24.93
N SER A 38 -36.14 15.59 26.22
CA SER A 38 -35.06 14.91 26.97
C SER A 38 -34.59 13.56 26.39
N PRO A 39 -35.45 12.63 25.93
CA PRO A 39 -34.97 11.39 25.33
C PRO A 39 -34.31 11.62 23.96
N LEU A 40 -34.73 12.66 23.22
CA LEU A 40 -34.12 12.99 21.93
C LEU A 40 -32.68 13.49 22.13
N TYR A 41 -32.45 14.37 23.11
CA TYR A 41 -31.10 14.84 23.42
C TYR A 41 -30.17 13.72 23.89
N LEU A 42 -30.69 12.77 24.68
CA LEU A 42 -29.93 11.61 25.11
C LEU A 42 -29.54 10.71 23.93
N LEU A 43 -30.47 10.46 23.01
CA LEU A 43 -30.20 9.68 21.79
C LEU A 43 -29.18 10.37 20.88
N LEU A 44 -29.29 11.69 20.72
CA LEU A 44 -28.34 12.49 19.93
C LEU A 44 -26.94 12.48 20.56
N LEU A 45 -26.84 12.59 21.88
CA LEU A 45 -25.57 12.50 22.60
C LEU A 45 -24.94 11.10 22.47
N LEU A 46 -25.75 10.04 22.66
CA LEU A 46 -25.27 8.66 22.53
C LEU A 46 -24.79 8.38 21.10
N SER A 47 -25.52 8.88 20.10
CA SER A 47 -25.13 8.81 18.70
C SER A 47 -23.82 9.56 18.45
N LEU A 48 -23.67 10.78 18.97
CA LEU A 48 -22.44 11.55 18.84
C LEU A 48 -21.24 10.81 19.45
N LEU A 49 -21.40 10.26 20.66
CA LEU A 49 -20.35 9.50 21.35
C LEU A 49 -19.97 8.23 20.58
N CYS A 50 -20.96 7.51 20.03
CA CYS A 50 -20.72 6.33 19.20
C CYS A 50 -19.94 6.71 17.93
N ASN A 51 -20.33 7.78 17.24
CA ASN A 51 -19.63 8.27 16.06
C ASN A 51 -18.20 8.73 16.40
N VAL A 52 -17.99 9.44 17.52
CA VAL A 52 -16.64 9.83 17.98
C VAL A 52 -15.79 8.60 18.29
N PHE A 53 -16.36 7.58 18.94
CA PHE A 53 -15.67 6.32 19.22
C PHE A 53 -15.31 5.57 17.93
N VAL A 54 -16.24 5.46 16.97
CA VAL A 54 -15.99 4.85 15.65
C VAL A 54 -14.91 5.64 14.90
N CYS A 55 -14.98 6.97 14.87
CA CYS A 55 -13.95 7.81 14.26
C CYS A 55 -12.58 7.60 14.93
N TYR A 56 -12.53 7.58 16.26
CA TYR A 56 -11.30 7.29 16.99
C TYR A 56 -10.74 5.90 16.64
N TRP A 57 -11.59 4.87 16.64
CA TRP A 57 -11.21 3.51 16.31
C TRP A 57 -10.72 3.37 14.86
N VAL A 58 -11.36 4.05 13.91
CA VAL A 58 -10.93 4.08 12.50
C VAL A 58 -9.58 4.82 12.35
N LEU A 59 -9.43 5.99 12.97
CA LEU A 59 -8.25 6.84 12.79
C LEU A 59 -7.01 6.34 13.53
N VAL A 60 -7.20 5.72 14.70
CA VAL A 60 -6.11 5.34 15.60
C VAL A 60 -5.83 3.84 15.54
N VAL A 61 -6.87 3.01 15.50
CA VAL A 61 -6.73 1.54 15.57
C VAL A 61 -6.73 0.90 14.18
N SER A 62 -7.49 1.46 13.23
CA SER A 62 -7.63 0.88 11.87
C SER A 62 -6.58 1.34 10.87
N LYS A 63 -5.44 1.90 11.31
CA LYS A 63 -4.27 2.04 10.43
C LYS A 63 -3.77 0.65 10.06
N LYS A 64 -4.44 0.01 9.10
CA LYS A 64 -3.90 -1.15 8.42
C LYS A 64 -2.64 -0.68 7.71
N PRO A 65 -1.52 -1.42 7.79
CA PRO A 65 -0.42 -1.17 6.88
C PRO A 65 -0.97 -1.17 5.45
N LEU A 66 -0.45 -0.28 4.60
CA LEU A 66 -0.73 -0.29 3.17
C LEU A 66 -0.20 -1.60 2.59
N ILE A 67 -1.02 -2.66 2.66
CA ILE A 67 -0.74 -3.94 2.03
C ILE A 67 -1.16 -3.76 0.57
N PHE A 68 -0.19 -3.60 -0.32
CA PHE A 68 -0.44 -3.76 -1.75
C PHE A 68 -1.02 -5.16 -1.98
N PRO A 69 -2.22 -5.29 -2.56
CA PRO A 69 -2.80 -6.59 -2.82
C PRO A 69 -1.94 -7.32 -3.85
N GLU A 70 -1.36 -8.46 -3.47
CA GLU A 70 -0.72 -9.35 -4.44
C GLU A 70 -1.80 -10.02 -5.29
N ALA A 71 -1.56 -10.12 -6.60
CA ALA A 71 -2.52 -10.66 -7.56
C ALA A 71 -2.77 -12.18 -7.41
N GLY A 72 -1.96 -12.89 -6.60
CA GLY A 72 -2.07 -14.33 -6.37
C GLY A 72 -1.29 -14.79 -5.15
N TYR A 73 -1.48 -16.06 -4.78
CA TYR A 73 -0.80 -16.68 -3.63
C TYR A 73 0.70 -16.86 -3.89
N SER A 74 1.52 -16.46 -2.92
CA SER A 74 2.95 -16.79 -2.83
C SER A 74 3.23 -17.56 -1.54
N PRO A 75 4.03 -18.65 -1.57
CA PRO A 75 4.41 -19.35 -0.34
C PRO A 75 5.27 -18.48 0.59
N ALA A 76 5.92 -17.45 0.07
CA ALA A 76 6.69 -16.47 0.86
C ALA A 76 5.86 -15.24 1.30
N GLN A 77 4.54 -15.22 1.08
CA GLN A 77 3.67 -14.08 1.37
C GLN A 77 3.83 -13.53 2.79
N HIS A 78 3.96 -14.44 3.77
CA HIS A 78 4.06 -14.12 5.20
C HIS A 78 5.38 -13.42 5.56
N MET A 79 6.36 -13.40 4.66
CA MET A 79 7.65 -12.72 4.86
C MET A 79 7.59 -11.25 4.45
N ILE A 80 6.55 -10.82 3.74
CA ILE A 80 6.41 -9.45 3.24
C ILE A 80 6.25 -8.49 4.42
N VAL A 81 7.32 -7.75 4.68
CA VAL A 81 7.38 -6.61 5.57
C VAL A 81 7.96 -5.45 4.79
N TYR A 82 7.42 -4.26 5.01
CA TYR A 82 7.91 -3.05 4.36
C TYR A 82 8.83 -2.29 5.31
N GLN A 83 9.90 -1.74 4.76
CA GLN A 83 10.86 -0.91 5.46
C GLN A 83 11.26 0.29 4.61
N THR A 84 11.64 1.38 5.26
CA THR A 84 12.19 2.55 4.57
C THR A 84 13.69 2.36 4.39
N VAL A 85 14.16 2.43 3.15
CA VAL A 85 15.57 2.27 2.79
C VAL A 85 16.03 3.54 2.09
N LYS A 86 17.17 4.09 2.52
CA LYS A 86 17.87 5.14 1.77
C LYS A 86 18.83 4.47 0.79
N PHE A 87 18.69 4.74 -0.49
CA PHE A 87 19.64 4.19 -1.46
C PHE A 87 21.00 4.91 -1.35
N PRO A 88 22.12 4.18 -1.45
CA PRO A 88 23.42 4.80 -1.54
C PRO A 88 23.52 5.58 -2.85
N ARG A 89 24.33 6.64 -2.85
CA ARG A 89 24.47 7.46 -4.06
C ARG A 89 25.30 6.77 -5.15
N GLY A 90 26.18 5.84 -4.77
CA GLY A 90 27.00 5.11 -5.74
C GLY A 90 28.10 5.95 -6.39
N LEU A 91 28.42 7.11 -5.81
CA LEU A 91 29.39 8.06 -6.35
C LEU A 91 30.46 8.40 -5.32
N GLU A 92 31.64 8.80 -5.81
CA GLU A 92 32.78 9.24 -4.99
C GLU A 92 33.25 8.16 -3.99
N ASN A 93 33.17 8.42 -2.68
CA ASN A 93 33.67 7.54 -1.63
C ASN A 93 32.61 6.56 -1.10
N ASP A 94 31.37 6.65 -1.58
CA ASP A 94 30.23 5.85 -1.11
C ASP A 94 29.78 4.84 -2.17
N ILE A 95 30.73 4.17 -2.83
CA ILE A 95 30.47 3.15 -3.85
C ILE A 95 30.27 1.79 -3.15
N PRO A 96 29.04 1.23 -3.15
CA PRO A 96 28.73 -0.08 -2.59
C PRO A 96 29.51 -1.20 -3.27
N VAL A 97 29.63 -2.36 -2.62
CA VAL A 97 30.37 -3.50 -3.18
C VAL A 97 29.86 -3.90 -4.57
N TYR A 98 28.55 -3.85 -4.79
CA TYR A 98 27.89 -4.28 -6.03
C TYR A 98 28.25 -3.44 -7.26
N GLU A 99 28.69 -2.20 -7.05
CA GLU A 99 28.97 -1.22 -8.11
C GLU A 99 30.47 -1.08 -8.42
N ARG A 100 31.31 -1.85 -7.73
CA ARG A 100 32.76 -1.81 -7.92
C ARG A 100 33.20 -2.59 -9.15
N ALA A 101 34.43 -2.33 -9.58
CA ALA A 101 35.07 -3.08 -10.66
C ALA A 101 35.10 -4.59 -10.37
N PRO A 102 35.06 -5.45 -11.42
CA PRO A 102 35.09 -6.91 -11.28
C PRO A 102 36.19 -7.42 -10.34
N SER A 103 35.79 -8.25 -9.39
CA SER A 103 36.68 -8.98 -8.49
C SER A 103 35.91 -10.12 -7.83
N ALA A 104 36.62 -11.12 -7.31
CA ALA A 104 35.99 -12.25 -6.61
C ALA A 104 35.05 -11.80 -5.47
N LYS A 105 35.37 -10.69 -4.79
CA LYS A 105 34.50 -10.13 -3.74
C LYS A 105 33.19 -9.56 -4.29
N VAL A 106 33.26 -8.90 -5.46
CA VAL A 106 32.06 -8.34 -6.12
C VAL A 106 31.20 -9.48 -6.65
N ASP A 107 31.81 -10.48 -7.28
CA ASP A 107 31.10 -11.64 -7.81
C ASP A 107 30.41 -12.43 -6.71
N GLN A 108 31.10 -12.70 -5.59
CA GLN A 108 30.49 -13.34 -4.43
C GLN A 108 29.31 -12.53 -3.87
N ALA A 109 29.47 -11.20 -3.76
CA ALA A 109 28.38 -10.36 -3.25
C ALA A 109 27.14 -10.44 -4.15
N TRP A 110 27.32 -10.43 -5.48
CA TRP A 110 26.21 -10.60 -6.42
C TRP A 110 25.60 -12.01 -6.35
N GLU A 111 26.41 -13.07 -6.32
CA GLU A 111 25.93 -14.45 -6.20
C GLU A 111 25.13 -14.66 -4.91
N ASP A 112 25.57 -14.11 -3.79
CA ASP A 112 24.90 -14.23 -2.48
C ASP A 112 23.47 -13.67 -2.51
N LEU A 113 23.16 -12.73 -3.42
CA LEU A 113 21.81 -12.18 -3.57
C LEU A 113 20.80 -13.22 -4.08
N TYR A 114 21.23 -14.14 -4.95
CA TYR A 114 20.34 -15.07 -5.65
C TYR A 114 20.73 -16.55 -5.56
N ALA A 115 21.78 -16.90 -4.81
CA ALA A 115 22.29 -18.27 -4.67
C ALA A 115 21.21 -19.30 -4.27
N TYR A 116 20.14 -18.87 -3.62
CA TYR A 116 19.04 -19.70 -3.14
C TYR A 116 17.77 -19.59 -4.00
N ALA A 117 17.90 -19.17 -5.27
CA ALA A 117 16.76 -18.90 -6.15
C ALA A 117 15.83 -20.11 -6.32
N ALA A 118 16.40 -21.32 -6.44
CA ALA A 118 15.63 -22.55 -6.57
C ALA A 118 15.13 -23.04 -5.20
N SER A 119 13.81 -23.03 -5.02
CA SER A 119 13.15 -23.38 -3.77
C SER A 119 12.24 -24.60 -3.94
N ARG A 120 12.22 -25.46 -2.92
CA ARG A 120 11.31 -26.60 -2.78
C ARG A 120 10.06 -26.18 -2.01
N ILE A 121 8.89 -26.50 -2.54
CA ILE A 121 7.61 -26.31 -1.85
C ILE A 121 6.76 -27.59 -1.89
N PRO A 122 5.92 -27.85 -0.87
CA PRO A 122 5.02 -28.99 -0.89
C PRO A 122 3.84 -28.77 -1.84
N LYS A 123 3.22 -29.86 -2.30
CA LYS A 123 2.05 -29.86 -3.20
C LYS A 123 0.89 -29.00 -2.69
N SER A 124 0.70 -28.95 -1.37
CA SER A 124 -0.34 -28.14 -0.73
C SER A 124 -0.14 -26.63 -0.92
N GLU A 125 1.11 -26.18 -1.05
CA GLU A 125 1.48 -24.80 -1.34
C GLU A 125 1.37 -24.53 -2.84
N ALA A 126 1.90 -25.44 -3.67
CA ALA A 126 1.82 -25.34 -5.13
C ALA A 126 0.37 -25.28 -5.63
N ALA A 127 -0.54 -26.05 -5.02
CA ALA A 127 -1.96 -26.08 -5.39
C ALA A 127 -2.73 -24.78 -5.11
N LYS A 128 -2.19 -23.88 -4.27
CA LYS A 128 -2.80 -22.57 -3.97
C LYS A 128 -2.40 -21.50 -5.00
N MET A 129 -1.32 -21.74 -5.75
CA MET A 129 -0.79 -20.78 -6.72
C MET A 129 -1.68 -20.71 -7.97
N THR A 130 -1.73 -19.53 -8.60
CA THR A 130 -2.48 -19.32 -9.84
C THR A 130 -1.88 -20.10 -11.01
N ASN A 131 -0.55 -20.15 -11.07
CA ASN A 131 0.19 -20.87 -12.12
C ASN A 131 0.71 -22.19 -11.56
N THR A 132 0.53 -23.27 -12.33
CA THR A 132 1.10 -24.57 -12.01
C THR A 132 2.61 -24.55 -12.13
N THR A 133 3.29 -25.33 -11.30
CA THR A 133 4.74 -25.49 -11.35
C THR A 133 5.13 -26.97 -11.48
N TRP A 134 6.41 -27.25 -11.69
CA TRP A 134 6.93 -28.58 -12.02
C TRP A 134 7.23 -29.42 -10.77
N PRO A 135 6.88 -30.71 -10.75
CA PRO A 135 7.27 -31.63 -9.67
C PRO A 135 8.78 -31.91 -9.69
N ILE A 136 9.34 -32.23 -8.53
CA ILE A 136 10.77 -32.59 -8.42
C ILE A 136 10.93 -34.11 -8.54
N LEU A 137 11.85 -34.54 -9.41
CA LEU A 137 12.14 -35.95 -9.65
C LEU A 137 12.59 -36.63 -8.35
N ASN A 138 12.03 -37.82 -8.07
CA ASN A 138 12.29 -38.61 -6.87
C ASN A 138 11.93 -37.93 -5.53
N GLU A 139 11.07 -36.90 -5.56
CA GLU A 139 10.64 -36.17 -4.36
C GLU A 139 9.12 -35.99 -4.34
N ASP A 140 8.38 -37.10 -4.27
CA ASP A 140 6.92 -37.11 -4.33
C ASP A 140 6.27 -36.04 -3.46
N GLY A 141 5.36 -35.27 -4.07
CA GLY A 141 4.65 -34.18 -3.40
C GLY A 141 5.46 -32.89 -3.22
N ASN A 142 6.68 -32.80 -3.78
CA ASN A 142 7.47 -31.56 -3.80
C ASN A 142 7.56 -30.98 -5.21
N TYR A 143 7.55 -29.65 -5.27
CA TYR A 143 7.56 -28.88 -6.49
C TYR A 143 8.65 -27.81 -6.41
N VAL A 144 9.26 -27.52 -7.55
CA VAL A 144 10.27 -26.46 -7.66
C VAL A 144 9.59 -25.13 -7.97
N ILE A 145 10.04 -24.06 -7.32
CA ILE A 145 9.73 -22.68 -7.72
C ILE A 145 10.97 -21.81 -7.59
N ALA A 146 10.88 -20.58 -8.09
CA ALA A 146 11.79 -19.51 -7.70
C ALA A 146 10.96 -18.26 -7.39
N LEU A 147 11.35 -17.51 -6.34
CA LEU A 147 10.80 -16.15 -6.19
C LEU A 147 11.39 -15.28 -7.29
N ASP A 148 10.51 -14.53 -7.99
CA ASP A 148 10.89 -13.79 -9.20
C ASP A 148 12.01 -12.77 -8.95
N VAL A 149 12.10 -12.19 -7.74
CA VAL A 149 13.18 -11.27 -7.37
C VAL A 149 14.58 -11.88 -7.55
N PHE A 150 14.77 -13.17 -7.27
CA PHE A 150 16.08 -13.82 -7.45
C PHE A 150 16.38 -14.06 -8.93
N HIS A 151 15.37 -14.37 -9.74
CA HIS A 151 15.53 -14.47 -11.19
C HIS A 151 15.86 -13.11 -11.81
N GLN A 152 15.23 -12.04 -11.34
CA GLN A 152 15.54 -10.66 -11.74
C GLN A 152 16.99 -10.28 -11.38
N LEU A 153 17.45 -10.60 -10.16
CA LEU A 153 18.82 -10.33 -9.72
C LEU A 153 19.86 -11.14 -10.49
N HIS A 154 19.59 -12.42 -10.77
CA HIS A 154 20.41 -13.25 -11.65
C HIS A 154 20.51 -12.65 -13.07
N CYS A 155 19.38 -12.22 -13.64
CA CYS A 155 19.34 -11.55 -14.93
C CYS A 155 20.16 -10.25 -14.94
N LEU A 156 20.07 -9.45 -13.88
CA LEU A 156 20.80 -8.20 -13.74
C LEU A 156 22.31 -8.46 -13.62
N ASP A 157 22.70 -9.46 -12.84
CA ASP A 157 24.10 -9.85 -12.70
C ASP A 157 24.69 -10.36 -14.03
N MET A 158 23.95 -11.17 -14.80
CA MET A 158 24.38 -11.58 -16.14
C MET A 158 24.63 -10.37 -17.04
N ILE A 159 23.74 -9.38 -17.04
CA ILE A 159 23.94 -8.14 -17.82
C ILE A 159 25.19 -7.41 -17.33
N ARG A 160 25.37 -7.23 -16.02
CA ARG A 160 26.56 -6.62 -15.42
C ARG A 160 27.83 -7.29 -15.91
N GLN A 161 27.91 -8.62 -15.84
CA GLN A 161 29.07 -9.39 -16.27
C GLN A 161 29.42 -9.12 -17.76
N GLN A 162 28.43 -8.99 -18.64
CA GLN A 162 28.67 -8.72 -20.07
C GLN A 162 29.15 -7.29 -20.36
N LEU A 163 29.04 -6.35 -19.41
CA LEU A 163 29.62 -5.01 -19.55
C LEU A 163 31.15 -5.00 -19.37
N HIS A 164 31.76 -6.14 -19.01
CA HIS A 164 33.19 -6.28 -18.78
C HIS A 164 33.83 -7.32 -19.72
N PRO A 165 33.93 -7.06 -21.04
CA PRO A 165 34.37 -8.04 -22.04
C PRO A 165 35.85 -8.50 -21.94
N GLY A 166 36.60 -8.02 -20.95
CA GLY A 166 37.96 -8.48 -20.62
C GLY A 166 38.06 -9.30 -19.33
N HIS A 167 36.95 -9.52 -18.62
CA HIS A 167 36.91 -10.37 -17.45
C HIS A 167 36.45 -11.79 -17.83
N ASN A 168 36.89 -12.80 -17.09
CA ASN A 168 36.63 -14.21 -17.40
C ASN A 168 35.21 -14.65 -17.00
N TYR A 169 34.20 -14.00 -17.58
CA TYR A 169 32.80 -14.38 -17.44
C TYR A 169 32.34 -15.25 -18.59
N THR A 170 31.33 -16.08 -18.33
CA THR A 170 30.73 -16.89 -19.38
C THR A 170 29.98 -15.98 -20.36
N VAL A 171 30.19 -16.22 -21.65
CA VAL A 171 29.50 -15.46 -22.70
C VAL A 171 28.04 -15.89 -22.73
N VAL A 172 27.15 -14.93 -22.50
CA VAL A 172 25.70 -15.15 -22.55
C VAL A 172 25.18 -14.78 -23.94
N SER A 173 24.25 -15.59 -24.48
CA SER A 173 23.70 -15.32 -25.80
C SER A 173 22.92 -14.00 -25.83
N LYS A 174 22.97 -13.28 -26.96
CA LYS A 174 22.22 -12.02 -27.14
C LYS A 174 20.72 -12.20 -26.94
N ILE A 175 20.18 -13.36 -27.30
CA ILE A 175 18.76 -13.69 -27.11
C ILE A 175 18.43 -13.75 -25.62
N HIS A 176 19.28 -14.38 -24.82
CA HIS A 176 19.12 -14.47 -23.37
C HIS A 176 19.24 -13.08 -22.73
N LEU A 177 20.26 -12.29 -23.08
CA LEU A 177 20.39 -10.91 -22.55
C LEU A 177 19.16 -10.04 -22.84
N ARG A 178 18.59 -10.15 -24.05
CA ARG A 178 17.34 -9.44 -24.40
C ARG A 178 16.17 -9.87 -23.51
N HIS A 179 16.07 -11.16 -23.19
CA HIS A 179 15.06 -11.66 -22.25
C HIS A 179 15.29 -11.09 -20.85
N CYS A 180 16.53 -11.10 -20.35
CA CYS A 180 16.90 -10.54 -19.05
C CYS A 180 16.50 -9.06 -18.93
N ILE A 181 16.85 -8.24 -19.93
CA ILE A 181 16.45 -6.82 -19.99
C ILE A 181 14.92 -6.69 -19.95
N GLY A 182 14.22 -7.54 -20.72
CA GLY A 182 12.75 -7.56 -20.75
C GLY A 182 12.10 -7.94 -19.42
N ALA A 183 12.69 -8.89 -18.68
CA ALA A 183 12.22 -9.32 -17.37
C ALA A 183 12.41 -8.21 -16.33
N ILE A 184 13.60 -7.61 -16.25
CA ILE A 184 13.91 -6.51 -15.32
C ILE A 184 13.01 -5.29 -15.59
N ARG A 185 12.80 -4.93 -16.87
CA ARG A 185 11.88 -3.84 -17.23
C ARG A 185 10.47 -4.10 -16.68
N GLN A 186 9.95 -5.33 -16.83
CA GLN A 186 8.62 -5.68 -16.33
C GLN A 186 8.55 -5.63 -14.80
N ALA A 187 9.60 -6.10 -14.12
CA ALA A 187 9.71 -6.01 -12.67
C ALA A 187 9.67 -4.56 -12.16
N LEU A 188 10.45 -3.66 -12.78
CA LEU A 188 10.47 -2.25 -12.43
C LEU A 188 9.10 -1.58 -12.66
N MET A 189 8.42 -1.92 -13.75
CA MET A 189 7.06 -1.41 -14.01
C MET A 189 6.00 -2.00 -13.08
N CYS A 190 6.21 -3.22 -12.58
CA CYS A 190 5.33 -3.84 -11.60
C CYS A 190 5.52 -3.23 -10.21
N TYR A 191 6.76 -2.97 -9.81
CA TYR A 191 7.07 -2.30 -8.54
C TYR A 191 6.65 -0.83 -8.56
N ALA A 192 6.90 -0.13 -9.67
CA ALA A 192 6.47 1.25 -9.92
C ALA A 192 6.72 2.20 -8.74
N ASP A 193 7.98 2.32 -8.32
CA ASP A 193 8.37 3.22 -7.22
C ASP A 193 7.95 4.67 -7.53
N THR A 194 7.21 5.28 -6.62
CA THR A 194 6.71 6.66 -6.73
C THR A 194 7.50 7.63 -5.86
N SER A 195 8.57 7.17 -5.21
CA SER A 195 9.47 8.02 -4.41
C SER A 195 10.05 9.12 -5.30
N PRO A 196 9.85 10.40 -4.96
CA PRO A 196 10.19 11.50 -5.85
C PRO A 196 11.70 11.67 -5.91
N VAL A 197 12.27 11.48 -7.09
CA VAL A 197 13.63 11.91 -7.38
C VAL A 197 13.68 13.44 -7.32
N VAL A 198 14.38 13.97 -6.32
CA VAL A 198 14.44 15.40 -6.06
C VAL A 198 15.65 16.04 -6.75
N TRP A 199 15.54 17.34 -7.02
CA TRP A 199 16.61 18.17 -7.54
C TRP A 199 17.06 19.15 -6.47
N GLN A 200 18.36 19.22 -6.20
CA GLN A 200 18.94 20.08 -5.18
C GLN A 200 20.18 20.79 -5.70
N TRP A 201 20.49 21.98 -5.18
CA TRP A 201 21.67 22.74 -5.62
C TRP A 201 22.97 22.03 -5.23
N SER A 202 23.82 21.76 -6.22
CA SER A 202 25.14 21.20 -6.02
C SER A 202 26.18 22.30 -5.96
N SER A 203 26.76 22.51 -4.78
CA SER A 203 27.86 23.47 -4.63
C SER A 203 29.12 23.06 -5.42
N ARG A 204 29.26 21.76 -5.74
CA ARG A 204 30.35 21.20 -6.53
C ARG A 204 30.20 21.53 -8.01
N TYR A 205 29.04 21.22 -8.60
CA TYR A 205 28.79 21.41 -10.03
C TYR A 205 28.24 22.80 -10.39
N LYS A 206 27.82 23.60 -9.39
CA LYS A 206 27.22 24.92 -9.56
C LYS A 206 25.92 24.90 -10.38
N GLU A 207 25.12 23.85 -10.19
CA GLU A 207 23.84 23.66 -10.86
C GLU A 207 22.86 22.83 -9.98
N ALA A 208 21.60 22.75 -10.42
CA ALA A 208 20.64 21.83 -9.83
C ALA A 208 20.98 20.40 -10.24
N GLU A 209 21.14 19.53 -9.26
CA GLU A 209 21.57 18.15 -9.44
C GLU A 209 20.51 17.19 -8.91
N GLN A 210 20.27 16.13 -9.67
CA GLN A 210 19.41 15.03 -9.27
C GLN A 210 19.97 14.31 -8.03
N ARG A 211 19.10 13.97 -7.08
CA ARG A 211 19.43 13.16 -5.91
C ARG A 211 18.82 11.78 -6.04
N ASP A 212 19.71 10.79 -6.06
CA ASP A 212 19.35 9.37 -6.12
C ASP A 212 19.44 8.71 -4.73
N ASP A 213 19.97 9.43 -3.74
CA ASP A 213 20.04 9.01 -2.34
C ASP A 213 18.78 9.43 -1.56
N ILE A 214 17.61 9.07 -2.10
CA ILE A 214 16.32 9.35 -1.46
C ILE A 214 15.82 8.14 -0.67
N LEU A 215 14.75 8.36 0.09
CA LEU A 215 14.09 7.30 0.84
C LEU A 215 13.08 6.58 -0.05
N HIS A 216 13.11 5.26 0.01
CA HIS A 216 12.22 4.35 -0.70
C HIS A 216 11.47 3.46 0.29
N THR A 217 10.29 2.99 -0.07
CA THR A 217 9.56 1.97 0.70
C THR A 217 9.77 0.61 0.06
N CYS A 218 10.67 -0.19 0.62
CA CYS A 218 11.07 -1.47 0.06
C CYS A 218 10.44 -2.63 0.86
N ARG A 219 10.27 -3.78 0.21
CA ARG A 219 10.10 -5.04 0.93
C ARG A 219 11.42 -5.40 1.61
N ASP A 220 11.35 -5.98 2.79
CA ASP A 220 12.50 -6.51 3.50
C ASP A 220 13.09 -7.70 2.72
N PHE A 221 14.18 -7.43 2.00
CA PHE A 221 14.85 -8.41 1.14
C PHE A 221 15.51 -9.51 1.96
N ASP A 222 16.05 -9.21 3.14
CA ASP A 222 16.72 -10.19 3.99
C ASP A 222 15.75 -11.26 4.50
N ARG A 223 14.50 -10.86 4.77
CA ARG A 223 13.42 -11.81 5.10
C ARG A 223 13.09 -12.73 3.93
N LEU A 224 12.97 -12.19 2.72
CA LEU A 224 12.73 -13.01 1.53
C LEU A 224 13.90 -13.96 1.25
N GLN A 225 15.13 -13.47 1.42
CA GLN A 225 16.34 -14.28 1.27
C GLN A 225 16.42 -15.38 2.33
N SER A 226 16.04 -15.09 3.58
CA SER A 226 16.00 -16.09 4.66
C SER A 226 15.01 -17.21 4.36
N TRP A 227 13.81 -16.86 3.88
CA TRP A 227 12.83 -17.85 3.42
C TRP A 227 13.39 -18.70 2.27
N ALA A 228 14.05 -18.09 1.29
CA ALA A 228 14.64 -18.81 0.16
C ALA A 228 15.76 -19.76 0.59
N LYS A 229 16.59 -19.34 1.56
CA LYS A 229 17.64 -20.18 2.18
C LYS A 229 17.05 -21.42 2.83
N GLU A 230 15.99 -21.27 3.62
CA GLU A 230 15.32 -22.37 4.32
C GLU A 230 14.67 -23.37 3.36
N HIS A 231 14.22 -22.90 2.21
CA HIS A 231 13.56 -23.73 1.18
C HIS A 231 14.51 -24.13 0.05
N SER A 232 15.79 -23.79 0.15
CA SER A 232 16.74 -23.94 -0.95
C SER A 232 16.96 -25.42 -1.28
N MET A 233 16.98 -25.71 -2.57
CA MET A 233 17.36 -27.05 -3.07
C MET A 233 18.88 -27.21 -3.24
N GLY A 234 19.65 -26.14 -3.08
CA GLY A 234 21.06 -26.11 -3.47
C GLY A 234 21.20 -26.18 -4.99
N LEU A 235 21.39 -27.38 -5.53
CA LEU A 235 21.48 -27.60 -6.98
C LEU A 235 20.08 -27.71 -7.59
N LEU A 236 19.92 -27.12 -8.79
CA LEU A 236 18.71 -27.32 -9.57
C LEU A 236 18.50 -28.82 -9.84
N PRO A 237 17.26 -29.32 -9.70
CA PRO A 237 16.97 -30.72 -9.98
C PRO A 237 17.15 -30.98 -11.49
N ASP A 238 17.26 -32.25 -11.87
CA ASP A 238 17.25 -32.61 -13.28
C ASP A 238 15.86 -32.33 -13.89
N LEU A 239 15.76 -31.22 -14.61
CA LEU A 239 14.55 -30.77 -15.30
C LEU A 239 14.45 -31.34 -16.73
N SER A 240 15.37 -32.21 -17.14
CA SER A 240 15.35 -32.83 -18.48
C SER A 240 14.46 -34.07 -18.57
N VAL A 241 14.03 -34.60 -17.42
CA VAL A 241 13.18 -35.79 -17.33
C VAL A 241 11.71 -35.37 -17.22
N TYR A 242 10.88 -35.91 -18.11
CA TYR A 242 9.43 -35.74 -18.03
C TYR A 242 8.86 -36.58 -16.88
N ILE A 243 8.04 -35.96 -16.03
CA ILE A 243 7.33 -36.60 -14.92
C ILE A 243 5.85 -36.40 -15.18
N GLU A 244 5.08 -37.48 -15.17
CA GLU A 244 3.62 -37.41 -15.26
C GLU A 244 3.08 -36.86 -13.93
N GLY A 245 2.36 -35.74 -14.00
CA GLY A 245 1.93 -34.93 -12.83
C GLY A 245 0.51 -35.18 -12.38
#